data_AF-A0A2R6NGC3-F1
#
_entry.id   AF-A0A2R6NGC3-F1
#
_cell.length_a   1.000
_cell.length_b   1.000
_cell.length_c   1.000
_cell.angle_alpha   90.00
_cell.angle_beta   90.00
_cell.angle_gamma   90.00
#
_symmetry.space_group_name_H-M   'P 1'
#
loop_
_entity.id
_entity.type
_entity.pdbx_description
1 polymer ?
#
loop_
_entity_poly.entity_id
_entity_poly.type
_entity_poly.pdbx_seq_one_letter_code
_entity_poly.pdbx_strand_id
1 'polypeptide(L)'
;MVLDDMDICQLLPLRGDQYERGLSVPVDDRQWSHDRKMLLNHPHNQIDSFILYIKSTILMSHVKNFNLRFRGRYFAGDASMYSPSSSPASEPDRFDPRDTQAFQELDHYVTSFKGSFPAHMRNPVQDEMVDSYLYTAHCAAHLAQILLHEPHVRMSSSHDLSVGRVMKAARGILDLMYAISATSFDVSLLDHLPILCWNVCGRVLTKGLKAAVDKKDYEQSLVLQAEIAFVHSMLAKAGERMPLAYRYKQMVYEILLNTCGREYVQSLPENSYHRGGFTPPPSNASYDQTTYSAPVFAPAAYTMSTMQDGDGMARFL
;
A
#
# COMPACT_ATOMS: atom_id res chain seq x y z
N MET A 1 4.08 20.85 5.83
CA MET A 1 2.63 21.13 5.99
C MET A 1 1.89 19.90 5.49
N VAL A 2 1.31 19.10 6.38
CA VAL A 2 0.61 17.86 6.02
C VAL A 2 -0.87 18.12 6.22
N LEU A 3 -1.60 18.33 5.12
CA LEU A 3 -3.06 18.33 5.11
C LEU A 3 -3.54 16.96 5.62
N ASP A 4 -4.44 16.95 6.59
CA ASP A 4 -5.10 15.76 7.12
C ASP A 4 -6.49 15.58 6.48
N ASP A 5 -7.08 14.39 6.60
CA ASP A 5 -8.46 14.13 6.14
C ASP A 5 -9.47 15.04 6.86
N MET A 6 -9.15 15.42 8.11
CA MET A 6 -9.92 16.37 8.91
C MET A 6 -9.92 17.79 8.34
N ASP A 7 -8.94 18.13 7.51
CA ASP A 7 -8.84 19.44 6.85
C ASP A 7 -9.61 19.48 5.51
N ILE A 8 -10.12 18.33 5.04
CA ILE A 8 -10.77 18.18 3.72
C ILE A 8 -12.28 18.02 3.88
N CYS A 9 -12.99 19.15 3.83
CA CYS A 9 -14.45 19.21 3.85
C CYS A 9 -15.03 19.39 2.45
N GLN A 10 -15.03 18.33 1.64
CA GLN A 10 -15.54 18.38 0.27
C GLN A 10 -16.60 17.31 -0.02
N LEU A 11 -17.48 17.62 -0.96
CA LEU A 11 -18.39 16.64 -1.55
C LEU A 11 -17.61 15.71 -2.48
N LEU A 12 -18.03 14.45 -2.58
CA LEU A 12 -17.49 13.56 -3.59
C LEU A 12 -17.81 14.08 -5.00
N PRO A 13 -16.98 13.76 -6.01
CA PRO A 13 -17.25 14.13 -7.40
C PRO A 13 -18.63 13.66 -7.88
N LEU A 14 -19.16 14.33 -8.90
CA LEU A 14 -20.30 13.80 -9.63
C LEU A 14 -19.87 12.61 -10.48
N ARG A 15 -20.83 11.75 -10.84
CA ARG A 15 -20.58 10.71 -11.83
C ARG A 15 -20.17 11.37 -13.16
N GLY A 16 -19.28 10.72 -13.90
CA GLY A 16 -18.75 11.24 -15.16
C GLY A 16 -19.85 11.63 -16.15
N ASP A 17 -20.88 10.80 -16.29
CA ASP A 17 -22.04 11.07 -17.16
C ASP A 17 -22.84 12.31 -16.74
N GLN A 18 -22.95 12.57 -15.43
CA GLN A 18 -23.62 13.76 -14.90
C GLN A 18 -22.78 15.01 -15.13
N TYR A 19 -21.46 14.90 -14.93
CA TYR A 19 -20.50 15.98 -15.16
C TYR A 19 -20.44 16.39 -16.63
N GLU A 20 -20.32 15.43 -17.55
CA GLU A 20 -20.25 15.66 -19.00
C GLU A 20 -21.52 16.32 -19.55
N ARG A 21 -22.68 15.99 -18.96
CA ARG A 21 -23.98 16.59 -19.32
C ARG A 21 -24.24 17.95 -18.66
N GLY A 22 -23.35 18.40 -17.77
CA GLY A 22 -23.53 19.65 -17.02
C GLY A 22 -24.74 19.62 -16.10
N LEU A 23 -25.08 18.46 -15.53
CA LEU A 23 -26.22 18.35 -14.63
C LEU A 23 -25.94 19.06 -13.30
N SER A 24 -26.90 19.87 -12.86
CA SER A 24 -26.88 20.45 -11.51
C SER A 24 -27.51 19.46 -10.53
N VAL A 25 -26.68 18.85 -9.68
CA VAL A 25 -27.13 17.93 -8.63
C VAL A 25 -27.16 18.68 -7.29
N PRO A 26 -28.31 18.72 -6.58
CA PRO A 26 -28.40 19.35 -5.26
C PRO A 26 -27.39 18.78 -4.26
N VAL A 27 -26.96 19.61 -3.30
CA VAL A 27 -26.00 19.18 -2.27
C VAL A 27 -26.54 18.06 -1.40
N ASP A 28 -27.84 18.07 -1.09
CA ASP A 28 -28.50 17.04 -0.28
C ASP A 28 -28.52 15.66 -0.97
N ASP A 29 -28.41 15.64 -2.29
CA ASP A 29 -28.33 14.44 -3.11
C ASP A 29 -26.88 14.02 -3.42
N ARG A 30 -25.90 14.57 -2.68
CA ARG A 30 -24.47 14.26 -2.85
C ARG A 30 -23.86 13.74 -1.55
N GLN A 31 -22.99 12.75 -1.70
CA GLN A 31 -22.27 12.16 -0.59
C GLN A 31 -21.07 13.03 -0.18
N TRP A 32 -20.88 13.20 1.13
CA TRP A 32 -19.75 13.94 1.69
C TRP A 32 -18.54 13.03 1.96
N SER A 33 -17.33 13.60 1.89
CA SER A 33 -16.10 12.88 2.25
C SER A 33 -16.10 12.36 3.70
N HIS A 34 -16.78 13.07 4.60
CA HIS A 34 -16.82 12.78 6.04
C HIS A 34 -18.03 11.93 6.47
N ASP A 35 -18.88 11.48 5.54
CA ASP A 35 -20.00 10.61 5.90
C ASP A 35 -19.47 9.33 6.56
N ARG A 36 -20.02 8.96 7.73
CA ARG A 36 -19.52 7.81 8.52
C ARG A 36 -19.44 6.50 7.73
N LYS A 37 -20.35 6.32 6.76
CA LYS A 37 -20.40 5.12 5.90
C LYS A 37 -19.92 5.41 4.47
N MET A 38 -19.23 6.52 4.23
CA MET A 38 -18.81 6.96 2.89
C MET A 38 -18.05 5.86 2.15
N LEU A 39 -17.12 5.19 2.83
CA LEU A 39 -16.29 4.14 2.24
C LEU A 39 -17.09 2.90 1.84
N LEU A 40 -18.14 2.53 2.58
CA LEU A 40 -18.87 1.27 2.38
C LEU A 40 -20.25 1.44 1.73
N ASN A 41 -20.77 2.67 1.66
CA ASN A 41 -22.05 2.97 1.03
C ASN A 41 -21.81 3.63 -0.33
N HIS A 42 -22.28 3.00 -1.40
CA HIS A 42 -22.09 3.44 -2.78
C HIS A 42 -23.46 3.61 -3.46
N PRO A 43 -24.14 4.76 -3.28
CA PRO A 43 -25.42 5.01 -3.91
C PRO A 43 -25.33 4.88 -5.43
N HIS A 44 -26.19 4.06 -6.04
CA HIS A 44 -26.12 3.75 -7.48
C HIS A 44 -26.20 4.99 -8.39
N ASN A 45 -26.92 6.02 -7.96
CA ASN A 45 -27.07 7.28 -8.68
C ASN A 45 -25.89 8.25 -8.47
N GLN A 46 -24.93 7.92 -7.61
CA GLN A 46 -23.79 8.79 -7.25
C GLN A 46 -22.43 8.09 -7.35
N ILE A 47 -22.37 6.85 -7.86
CA ILE A 47 -21.11 6.11 -7.96
C ILE A 47 -20.72 5.82 -9.41
N ASP A 48 -19.43 5.96 -9.68
CA ASP A 48 -18.75 5.44 -10.84
C ASP A 48 -17.34 4.95 -10.46
N SER A 49 -16.60 4.43 -11.43
CA SER A 49 -15.24 3.93 -11.24
C SER A 49 -14.27 5.00 -10.73
N PHE A 50 -14.42 6.25 -11.18
CA PHE A 50 -13.59 7.37 -10.75
C PHE A 50 -13.85 7.71 -9.27
N ILE A 51 -15.12 7.73 -8.84
CA ILE A 51 -15.47 7.97 -7.44
C ILE A 51 -15.00 6.81 -6.56
N LEU A 52 -15.08 5.56 -7.01
CA LEU A 52 -14.48 4.43 -6.28
C LEU A 52 -12.97 4.57 -6.13
N TYR A 53 -12.28 5.06 -7.16
CA TYR A 53 -10.87 5.43 -7.09
C TYR A 53 -10.62 6.51 -6.02
N ILE A 54 -11.38 7.60 -6.00
CA ILE A 54 -11.26 8.65 -4.96
C ILE A 54 -11.53 8.09 -3.56
N LYS A 55 -12.54 7.24 -3.38
CA LYS A 55 -12.79 6.60 -2.08
C LYS A 55 -11.63 5.72 -1.64
N SER A 56 -10.99 5.01 -2.59
CA SER A 56 -9.83 4.17 -2.29
C SER A 56 -8.61 4.99 -1.86
N THR A 57 -8.41 6.19 -2.40
CA THR A 57 -7.32 7.08 -1.98
C THR A 57 -7.58 7.69 -0.60
N ILE A 58 -8.84 8.01 -0.27
CA ILE A 58 -9.25 8.41 1.08
C ILE A 58 -9.01 7.27 2.08
N LEU A 59 -9.40 6.04 1.76
CA LEU A 59 -9.11 4.87 2.59
C LEU A 59 -7.60 4.71 2.85
N MET A 60 -6.78 4.86 1.81
CA MET A 60 -5.32 4.85 1.97
C MET A 60 -4.80 5.99 2.85
N SER A 61 -5.41 7.17 2.77
CA SER A 61 -5.08 8.32 3.63
C SER A 61 -5.33 7.99 5.10
N HIS A 62 -6.50 7.42 5.42
CA HIS A 62 -6.81 6.96 6.78
C HIS A 62 -5.79 5.96 7.32
N VAL A 63 -5.37 4.98 6.50
CA VAL A 63 -4.32 4.01 6.87
C VAL A 63 -2.99 4.68 7.13
N LYS A 64 -2.57 5.61 6.27
CA LYS A 64 -1.32 6.35 6.45
C LYS A 64 -1.36 7.22 7.71
N ASN A 65 -2.45 7.94 7.93
CA ASN A 65 -2.63 8.80 9.10
C ASN A 65 -2.62 7.99 10.39
N PHE A 66 -3.27 6.83 10.43
CA PHE A 66 -3.18 5.90 11.55
C PHE A 66 -1.73 5.52 11.83
N ASN A 67 -1.02 4.96 10.86
CA ASN A 67 0.37 4.49 11.05
C ASN A 67 1.33 5.62 11.45
N LEU A 68 1.22 6.79 10.83
CA LEU A 68 2.13 7.92 11.08
C LEU A 68 1.88 8.56 12.45
N ARG A 69 0.63 8.65 12.88
CA ARG A 69 0.25 9.40 14.10
C ARG A 69 -0.06 8.50 15.29
N PHE A 70 -0.01 7.18 15.12
CA PHE A 70 -0.38 6.21 16.16
C PHE A 70 0.23 6.56 17.52
N ARG A 71 1.56 6.63 17.61
CA ARG A 71 2.27 6.92 18.87
C ARG A 71 1.92 8.29 19.43
N GLY A 72 1.83 9.31 18.57
CA GLY A 72 1.48 10.67 18.98
C GLY A 72 0.09 10.74 19.61
N ARG A 73 -0.91 10.13 18.98
CA ARG A 73 -2.29 10.06 19.50
C ARG A 73 -2.39 9.20 20.77
N TYR A 74 -1.64 8.09 20.81
CA TYR A 74 -1.55 7.24 21.99
C TYR A 74 -1.02 8.00 23.22
N PHE A 75 0.11 8.71 23.09
CA PHE A 75 0.66 9.49 24.21
C PHE A 75 -0.11 10.77 24.52
N ALA A 76 -0.93 11.26 23.57
CA ALA A 76 -1.84 12.38 23.80
C ALA A 76 -3.13 11.99 24.55
N GLY A 77 -3.35 10.72 24.88
CA GLY A 77 -4.54 10.30 25.63
C GLY A 77 -5.75 9.93 24.78
N ASP A 78 -5.58 9.70 23.47
CA ASP A 78 -6.71 9.37 22.59
C ASP A 78 -7.32 8.01 22.93
N ALA A 79 -8.57 8.02 23.39
CA ALA A 79 -9.34 6.83 23.78
C ALA A 79 -9.34 5.72 22.72
N SER A 80 -9.39 6.09 21.43
CA SER A 80 -9.46 5.15 20.31
C SER A 80 -8.15 4.38 20.08
N MET A 81 -7.04 4.88 20.63
CA MET A 81 -5.70 4.28 20.53
C MET A 81 -5.40 3.32 21.67
N TYR A 82 -6.33 3.09 22.60
CA TYR A 82 -6.18 2.09 23.65
C TYR A 82 -6.90 0.79 23.28
N SER A 83 -6.35 -0.32 23.76
CA SER A 83 -7.08 -1.58 23.74
C SER A 83 -8.23 -1.52 24.77
N PRO A 84 -9.40 -2.11 24.49
CA PRO A 84 -10.51 -2.16 25.44
C PRO A 84 -10.13 -2.79 26.80
N SER A 85 -9.09 -3.63 26.81
CA SER A 85 -8.57 -4.31 28.01
C SER A 85 -7.35 -3.64 28.64
N SER A 86 -6.83 -2.55 28.05
CA SER A 86 -5.65 -1.83 28.57
C SER A 86 -6.03 -0.57 29.31
N SER A 87 -5.36 -0.31 30.44
CA SER A 87 -5.44 0.98 31.15
C SER A 87 -4.28 1.90 30.72
N PRO A 88 -4.45 3.24 30.68
CA PRO A 88 -3.36 4.19 30.40
C PRO A 88 -2.14 4.06 31.35
N ALA A 89 -2.31 3.37 32.49
CA ALA A 89 -1.25 3.06 33.45
C ALA A 89 -0.44 1.79 33.12
N SER A 90 -0.70 1.14 31.97
CA SER A 90 0.00 -0.08 31.56
C SER A 90 1.37 0.26 30.94
N GLU A 91 2.39 -0.53 31.28
CA GLU A 91 3.75 -0.38 30.75
C GLU A 91 3.76 -0.27 29.20
N PRO A 92 4.46 0.72 28.62
CA PRO A 92 4.43 1.03 27.18
C PRO A 92 5.01 -0.08 26.28
N ASP A 93 5.77 -1.04 26.83
CA ASP A 93 6.46 -2.08 26.07
C ASP A 93 5.62 -3.33 25.74
N ARG A 94 4.37 -3.41 26.22
CA ARG A 94 3.49 -4.59 25.99
C ARG A 94 2.30 -4.34 25.09
N PHE A 95 2.30 -3.23 24.37
CA PHE A 95 1.13 -2.75 23.68
C PHE A 95 1.16 -3.08 22.17
N ASP A 96 0.14 -3.79 21.67
CA ASP A 96 -0.05 -4.10 20.24
C ASP A 96 -1.11 -3.16 19.62
N PRO A 97 -0.73 -2.30 18.65
CA PRO A 97 -1.69 -1.39 17.99
C PRO A 97 -2.90 -2.10 17.36
N ARG A 98 -2.78 -3.39 17.04
CA ARG A 98 -3.85 -4.20 16.45
C ARG A 98 -5.03 -4.44 17.39
N ASP A 99 -4.81 -4.31 18.70
CA ASP A 99 -5.84 -4.51 19.71
C ASP A 99 -6.68 -3.25 19.96
N THR A 100 -6.34 -2.14 19.32
CA THR A 100 -7.04 -0.86 19.47
C THR A 100 -8.34 -0.80 18.70
N GLN A 101 -9.31 -0.03 19.21
CA GLN A 101 -10.54 0.24 18.49
C GLN A 101 -10.26 0.90 17.13
N ALA A 102 -9.36 1.89 17.08
CA ALA A 102 -9.01 2.58 15.83
C ALA A 102 -8.45 1.63 14.77
N PHE A 103 -7.58 0.69 15.15
CA PHE A 103 -7.07 -0.31 14.22
C PHE A 103 -8.18 -1.26 13.73
N GLN A 104 -9.01 -1.76 14.64
CA GLN A 104 -10.07 -2.73 14.31
C GLN A 104 -11.14 -2.12 13.40
N GLU A 105 -11.54 -0.88 13.64
CA GLU A 105 -12.46 -0.15 12.76
C GLU A 105 -11.85 0.06 11.37
N LEU A 106 -10.58 0.42 11.31
CA LEU A 106 -9.88 0.62 10.06
C LEU A 106 -9.65 -0.69 9.29
N ASP A 107 -9.28 -1.79 9.96
CA ASP A 107 -9.18 -3.12 9.34
C ASP A 107 -10.55 -3.58 8.81
N HIS A 108 -11.63 -3.27 9.52
CA HIS A 108 -12.99 -3.55 9.03
C HIS A 108 -13.29 -2.78 7.73
N TYR A 109 -12.97 -1.48 7.66
CA TYR A 109 -13.14 -0.71 6.44
C TYR A 109 -12.30 -1.29 5.29
N VAL A 110 -11.00 -1.52 5.52
CA VAL A 110 -10.09 -2.04 4.49
C VAL A 110 -10.56 -3.41 3.98
N THR A 111 -10.99 -4.30 4.88
CA THR A 111 -11.44 -5.64 4.51
C THR A 111 -12.78 -5.62 3.77
N SER A 112 -13.68 -4.72 4.14
CA SER A 112 -15.06 -4.68 3.61
C SER A 112 -15.19 -3.86 2.33
N PHE A 113 -14.28 -2.91 2.10
CA PHE A 113 -14.35 -1.92 1.01
C PHE A 113 -14.54 -2.55 -0.36
N LYS A 114 -13.73 -3.54 -0.73
CA LYS A 114 -13.85 -4.18 -2.05
C LYS A 114 -15.16 -4.98 -2.18
N GLY A 115 -15.66 -5.53 -1.08
CA GLY A 115 -16.91 -6.29 -1.03
C GLY A 115 -18.16 -5.42 -1.13
N SER A 116 -18.07 -4.13 -0.76
CA SER A 116 -19.17 -3.18 -0.86
C SER A 116 -19.39 -2.63 -2.27
N PHE A 117 -18.49 -2.91 -3.23
CA PHE A 117 -18.64 -2.40 -4.59
C PHE A 117 -19.93 -2.94 -5.24
N PRO A 118 -20.68 -2.08 -5.97
CA PRO A 118 -21.85 -2.50 -6.74
C PRO A 118 -21.53 -3.66 -7.68
N ALA A 119 -22.48 -4.56 -7.94
CA ALA A 119 -22.24 -5.79 -8.69
C ALA A 119 -21.57 -5.56 -10.06
N HIS A 120 -21.99 -4.53 -10.79
CA HIS A 120 -21.44 -4.16 -12.10
C HIS A 120 -20.02 -3.56 -12.04
N MET A 121 -19.52 -3.22 -10.84
CA MET A 121 -18.18 -2.65 -10.58
C MET A 121 -17.30 -3.61 -9.77
N ARG A 122 -17.65 -4.90 -9.68
CA ARG A 122 -16.83 -5.87 -8.94
C ARG A 122 -15.66 -6.43 -9.75
N ASN A 123 -15.69 -6.29 -11.07
CA ASN A 123 -14.65 -6.76 -11.94
C ASN A 123 -14.12 -5.60 -12.80
N PRO A 124 -12.85 -5.17 -12.59
CA PRO A 124 -12.25 -4.08 -13.37
C PRO A 124 -11.83 -4.48 -14.78
N VAL A 125 -11.84 -5.77 -15.12
CA VAL A 125 -11.46 -6.30 -16.43
C VAL A 125 -12.57 -7.20 -16.97
N GLN A 126 -13.33 -6.71 -17.95
CA GLN A 126 -14.49 -7.41 -18.53
C GLN A 126 -14.38 -7.39 -20.05
N ASP A 127 -14.58 -8.55 -20.70
CA ASP A 127 -14.62 -8.67 -22.17
C ASP A 127 -13.42 -7.99 -22.87
N GLU A 128 -12.20 -8.24 -22.36
CA GLU A 128 -10.93 -7.62 -22.77
C GLU A 128 -10.81 -6.10 -22.55
N MET A 129 -11.86 -5.45 -22.08
CA MET A 129 -11.87 -4.04 -21.71
C MET A 129 -11.38 -3.86 -20.27
N VAL A 130 -10.59 -2.82 -20.06
CA VAL A 130 -10.02 -2.47 -18.76
C VAL A 130 -10.54 -1.10 -18.35
N ASP A 131 -11.24 -1.05 -17.22
CA ASP A 131 -11.54 0.21 -16.55
C ASP A 131 -10.36 0.58 -15.65
N SER A 132 -9.55 1.55 -16.09
CA SER A 132 -8.32 1.94 -15.40
C SER A 132 -8.55 2.53 -14.01
N TYR A 133 -9.65 3.26 -13.80
CA TYR A 133 -10.00 3.81 -12.48
C TYR A 133 -10.46 2.70 -11.54
N LEU A 134 -11.30 1.79 -12.02
CA LEU A 134 -11.78 0.67 -11.21
C LEU A 134 -10.63 -0.29 -10.88
N TYR A 135 -9.77 -0.58 -11.86
CA TYR A 135 -8.54 -1.37 -11.66
C TYR A 135 -7.67 -0.74 -10.57
N THR A 136 -7.49 0.57 -10.64
CA THR A 136 -6.73 1.32 -9.64
C THR A 136 -7.38 1.28 -8.26
N ALA A 137 -8.71 1.42 -8.17
CA ALA A 137 -9.44 1.31 -6.90
C ALA A 137 -9.26 -0.06 -6.25
N HIS A 138 -9.28 -1.13 -7.06
CA HIS A 138 -9.02 -2.50 -6.60
C HIS A 138 -7.57 -2.67 -6.11
N CYS A 139 -6.58 -2.17 -6.85
CA CYS A 139 -5.17 -2.19 -6.41
C CYS A 139 -4.97 -1.41 -5.11
N ALA A 140 -5.54 -0.21 -5.01
CA ALA A 140 -5.47 0.67 -3.85
C ALA A 140 -6.09 0.03 -2.59
N ALA A 141 -7.21 -0.68 -2.73
CA ALA A 141 -7.81 -1.43 -1.63
C ALA A 141 -6.87 -2.50 -1.06
N HIS A 142 -6.19 -3.26 -1.94
CA HIS A 142 -5.18 -4.23 -1.51
C HIS A 142 -3.96 -3.56 -0.89
N LEU A 143 -3.51 -2.45 -1.46
CA LEU A 143 -2.41 -1.66 -0.90
C LEU A 143 -2.75 -1.13 0.49
N ALA A 144 -3.99 -0.67 0.74
CA ALA A 144 -4.43 -0.24 2.06
C ALA A 144 -4.32 -1.37 3.10
N GLN A 145 -4.67 -2.62 2.75
CA GLN A 145 -4.47 -3.78 3.63
C GLN A 145 -2.99 -4.05 3.91
N ILE A 146 -2.15 -3.96 2.88
CA ILE A 146 -0.70 -4.16 3.06
C ILE A 146 -0.15 -3.08 4.00
N LEU A 147 -0.47 -1.82 3.76
CA LEU A 147 0.05 -0.70 4.55
C LEU A 147 -0.42 -0.74 6.00
N LEU A 148 -1.67 -1.14 6.26
CA LEU A 148 -2.19 -1.24 7.63
C LEU A 148 -1.47 -2.33 8.43
N HIS A 149 -1.15 -3.47 7.80
CA HIS A 149 -0.58 -4.61 8.51
C HIS A 149 0.95 -4.69 8.47
N GLU A 150 1.62 -4.11 7.46
CA GLU A 150 3.07 -4.24 7.25
C GLU A 150 3.91 -3.93 8.50
N PRO A 151 3.64 -2.86 9.29
CA PRO A 151 4.40 -2.57 10.50
C PRO A 151 4.33 -3.65 11.59
N HIS A 152 3.32 -4.51 11.51
CA HIS A 152 3.01 -5.53 12.52
C HIS A 152 3.37 -6.95 12.07
N VAL A 153 3.92 -7.11 10.87
CA VAL A 153 4.22 -8.42 10.28
C VAL A 153 5.46 -9.03 10.93
N ARG A 154 5.31 -10.22 11.51
CA ARG A 154 6.41 -11.11 11.91
C ARG A 154 6.39 -12.38 11.07
N MET A 155 7.09 -12.34 9.92
CA MET A 155 7.13 -13.46 8.95
C MET A 155 7.67 -14.78 9.53
N SER A 156 8.46 -14.73 10.61
CA SER A 156 8.96 -15.92 11.31
C SER A 156 7.88 -16.63 12.14
N SER A 157 6.81 -15.93 12.53
CA SER A 157 5.72 -16.47 13.34
C SER A 157 4.65 -17.11 12.45
N SER A 158 4.33 -18.38 12.68
CA SER A 158 3.27 -19.08 11.95
C SER A 158 1.85 -18.63 12.31
N HIS A 159 1.69 -17.90 13.41
CA HIS A 159 0.37 -17.50 13.95
C HIS A 159 0.10 -16.00 13.77
N ASP A 160 0.92 -15.28 13.01
CA ASP A 160 0.72 -13.85 12.82
C ASP A 160 -0.37 -13.57 11.79
N LEU A 161 -1.52 -13.09 12.27
CA LEU A 161 -2.65 -12.71 11.42
C LEU A 161 -2.25 -11.68 10.35
N SER A 162 -1.33 -10.75 10.68
CA SER A 162 -0.86 -9.74 9.74
C SER A 162 -0.15 -10.35 8.54
N VAL A 163 0.58 -11.46 8.72
CA VAL A 163 1.21 -12.21 7.60
C VAL A 163 0.15 -12.68 6.62
N GLY A 164 -0.91 -13.32 7.13
CA GLY A 164 -2.02 -13.79 6.30
C GLY A 164 -2.71 -12.65 5.54
N ARG A 165 -2.91 -11.50 6.20
CA ARG A 165 -3.52 -10.31 5.59
C ARG A 165 -2.67 -9.73 4.47
N VAL A 166 -1.36 -9.51 4.68
CA VAL A 166 -0.49 -8.93 3.65
C VAL A 166 -0.27 -9.89 2.48
N MET A 167 -0.11 -11.19 2.73
CA MET A 167 0.07 -12.19 1.66
C MET A 167 -1.18 -12.33 0.79
N LYS A 168 -2.38 -12.37 1.43
CA LYS A 168 -3.65 -12.38 0.70
C LYS A 168 -3.83 -11.12 -0.15
N ALA A 169 -3.46 -9.95 0.39
CA ALA A 169 -3.56 -8.70 -0.34
C ALA A 169 -2.56 -8.61 -1.52
N ALA A 170 -1.32 -9.06 -1.33
CA ALA A 170 -0.32 -9.13 -2.40
C ALA A 170 -0.77 -10.05 -3.53
N ARG A 171 -1.28 -11.25 -3.22
CA ARG A 171 -1.87 -12.15 -4.23
C ARG A 171 -3.11 -11.55 -4.90
N GLY A 172 -3.92 -10.77 -4.18
CA GLY A 172 -5.01 -10.03 -4.80
C GLY A 172 -4.54 -8.98 -5.83
N ILE A 173 -3.38 -8.35 -5.61
CA ILE A 173 -2.74 -7.48 -6.62
C ILE A 173 -2.22 -8.34 -7.79
N LEU A 174 -1.63 -9.49 -7.51
CA LEU A 174 -1.15 -10.43 -8.53
C LEU A 174 -2.28 -10.94 -9.43
N ASP A 175 -3.44 -11.27 -8.86
CA ASP A 175 -4.64 -11.69 -9.61
C ASP A 175 -5.10 -10.59 -10.58
N LEU A 176 -5.04 -9.33 -10.15
CA LEU A 176 -5.33 -8.17 -11.02
C LEU A 176 -4.27 -8.05 -12.13
N MET A 177 -3.00 -8.28 -11.83
CA MET A 177 -1.92 -8.30 -12.82
C MET A 177 -2.12 -9.42 -13.85
N TYR A 178 -2.55 -10.61 -13.42
CA TYR A 178 -2.92 -11.69 -14.34
C TYR A 178 -4.11 -11.30 -15.21
N ALA A 179 -5.18 -10.75 -14.61
CA ALA A 179 -6.37 -10.32 -15.34
C ALA A 179 -6.05 -9.28 -16.42
N ILE A 180 -5.28 -8.24 -16.11
CA ILE A 180 -4.91 -7.22 -17.11
C ILE A 180 -3.94 -7.78 -18.15
N SER A 181 -3.03 -8.69 -17.77
CA SER A 181 -2.09 -9.32 -18.71
C SER A 181 -2.77 -10.23 -19.73
N ALA A 182 -3.96 -10.75 -19.40
CA ALA A 182 -4.79 -11.56 -20.29
C ALA A 182 -5.54 -10.71 -21.34
N THR A 183 -5.35 -9.39 -21.33
CA THR A 183 -5.93 -8.46 -22.33
C THR A 183 -4.87 -7.87 -23.24
N SER A 184 -5.30 -7.18 -24.28
CA SER A 184 -4.43 -6.37 -25.15
C SER A 184 -4.10 -4.98 -24.57
N PHE A 185 -4.52 -4.68 -23.34
CA PHE A 185 -4.36 -3.36 -22.73
C PHE A 185 -2.88 -2.98 -22.58
N ASP A 186 -2.58 -1.75 -23.01
CA ASP A 186 -1.27 -1.14 -22.79
C ASP A 186 -1.14 -0.67 -21.34
N VAL A 187 -0.47 -1.49 -20.53
CA VAL A 187 -0.25 -1.23 -19.10
C VAL A 187 0.47 0.09 -18.80
N SER A 188 1.13 0.71 -19.79
CA SER A 188 1.72 2.04 -19.62
C SER A 188 0.72 3.19 -19.58
N LEU A 189 -0.55 2.92 -19.93
CA LEU A 189 -1.67 3.85 -19.79
C LEU A 189 -2.30 3.84 -18.39
N LEU A 190 -1.85 2.94 -17.51
CA LEU A 190 -2.25 3.00 -16.10
C LEU A 190 -1.63 4.23 -15.42
N ASP A 191 -2.33 4.73 -14.40
CA ASP A 191 -1.74 5.72 -13.51
C ASP A 191 -0.59 5.10 -12.68
N HIS A 192 0.13 5.94 -11.93
CA HIS A 192 1.28 5.56 -11.13
C HIS A 192 0.91 4.67 -9.94
N LEU A 193 -0.32 4.79 -9.42
CA LEU A 193 -0.76 4.05 -8.22
C LEU A 193 -0.77 2.52 -8.43
N PRO A 194 -1.34 1.96 -9.51
CA PRO A 194 -1.20 0.54 -9.82
C PRO A 194 0.26 0.05 -9.88
N ILE A 195 1.14 0.83 -10.49
CA ILE A 195 2.56 0.47 -10.62
C ILE A 195 3.25 0.44 -9.25
N LEU A 196 2.93 1.39 -8.36
CA LEU A 196 3.36 1.33 -6.96
C LEU A 196 2.83 0.06 -6.26
N CYS A 197 1.57 -0.30 -6.49
CA CYS A 197 0.99 -1.52 -5.92
C CYS A 197 1.74 -2.77 -6.39
N TRP A 198 2.16 -2.84 -7.65
CA TRP A 198 2.95 -3.95 -8.18
C TRP A 198 4.34 -4.04 -7.53
N ASN A 199 5.00 -2.90 -7.30
CA ASN A 199 6.25 -2.85 -6.55
C ASN A 199 6.07 -3.40 -5.12
N VAL A 200 5.05 -2.92 -4.41
CA VAL A 200 4.76 -3.34 -3.03
C VAL A 200 4.41 -4.82 -2.98
N CYS A 201 3.64 -5.33 -3.95
CA CYS A 201 3.36 -6.76 -4.12
C CYS A 201 4.66 -7.56 -4.21
N GLY A 202 5.57 -7.21 -5.12
CA GLY A 202 6.86 -7.88 -5.26
C GLY A 202 7.67 -7.90 -3.96
N ARG A 203 7.68 -6.78 -3.21
CA ARG A 203 8.38 -6.70 -1.91
C ARG A 203 7.77 -7.62 -0.85
N VAL A 204 6.44 -7.69 -0.76
CA VAL A 204 5.74 -8.59 0.17
C VAL A 204 6.01 -10.06 -0.19
N LEU A 205 5.94 -10.40 -1.48
CA LEU A 205 6.24 -11.76 -1.95
C LEU A 205 7.69 -12.15 -1.68
N THR A 206 8.66 -11.25 -1.85
CA THR A 206 10.07 -11.52 -1.50
C THR A 206 10.25 -11.79 -0.01
N LYS A 207 9.57 -11.04 0.88
CA LYS A 207 9.57 -11.34 2.33
C LYS A 207 8.95 -12.71 2.62
N GLY A 208 7.89 -13.07 1.91
CA GLY A 208 7.28 -14.41 1.99
C GLY A 208 8.22 -15.51 1.52
N LEU A 209 8.94 -15.29 0.41
CA LEU A 209 9.91 -16.23 -0.14
C LEU A 209 11.03 -16.49 0.86
N LYS A 210 11.58 -15.42 1.45
CA LYS A 210 12.60 -15.56 2.49
C LYS A 210 12.14 -16.44 3.65
N ALA A 211 10.91 -16.23 4.12
CA ALA A 211 10.34 -17.05 5.19
C ALA A 211 10.14 -18.52 4.79
N ALA A 212 9.78 -18.79 3.53
CA ALA A 212 9.67 -20.16 3.01
C ALA A 212 11.05 -20.83 2.91
N VAL A 213 12.05 -20.11 2.40
CA VAL A 213 13.45 -20.59 2.32
C VAL A 213 14.01 -20.91 3.71
N ASP A 214 13.78 -20.03 4.69
CA ASP A 214 14.24 -20.25 6.07
C ASP A 214 13.59 -21.48 6.71
N LYS A 215 12.35 -21.79 6.34
CA LYS A 215 11.62 -22.99 6.77
C LYS A 215 11.94 -24.23 5.95
N LYS A 216 12.76 -24.12 4.90
CA LYS A 216 13.04 -25.18 3.91
C LYS A 216 11.78 -25.70 3.22
N ASP A 217 10.81 -24.83 3.02
CA ASP A 217 9.59 -25.12 2.27
C ASP A 217 9.86 -24.86 0.77
N TYR A 218 10.40 -25.87 0.09
CA TYR A 218 10.82 -25.77 -1.30
C TYR A 218 9.64 -25.60 -2.26
N GLU A 219 8.49 -26.19 -1.97
CA GLU A 219 7.29 -26.06 -2.80
C GLU A 219 6.78 -24.62 -2.77
N GLN A 220 6.62 -24.04 -1.57
CA GLN A 220 6.18 -22.67 -1.42
C GLN A 220 7.20 -21.67 -1.98
N SER A 221 8.50 -22.00 -1.89
CA SER A 221 9.58 -21.18 -2.44
C SER A 221 9.51 -21.12 -3.97
N LEU A 222 9.28 -22.25 -4.65
CA LEU A 222 9.13 -22.31 -6.11
C LEU A 222 7.93 -21.47 -6.58
N VAL A 223 6.80 -21.58 -5.89
CA VAL A 223 5.58 -20.80 -6.21
C VAL A 223 5.87 -19.30 -6.08
N LEU A 224 6.44 -18.86 -4.96
CA LEU A 224 6.72 -17.44 -4.72
C LEU A 224 7.76 -16.89 -5.71
N GLN A 225 8.76 -17.69 -6.08
CA GLN A 225 9.73 -17.31 -7.10
C GLN A 225 9.06 -17.05 -8.46
N ALA A 226 8.12 -17.91 -8.87
CA ALA A 226 7.36 -17.71 -10.11
C ALA A 226 6.45 -16.47 -10.03
N GLU A 227 5.77 -16.25 -8.90
CA GLU A 227 4.94 -15.06 -8.68
C GLU A 227 5.80 -13.76 -8.75
N ILE A 228 6.98 -13.74 -8.12
CA ILE A 228 7.90 -12.59 -8.17
C ILE A 228 8.44 -12.36 -9.59
N ALA A 229 8.78 -13.43 -10.32
CA ALA A 229 9.22 -13.34 -11.70
C ALA A 229 8.14 -12.71 -12.62
N PHE A 230 6.88 -13.06 -12.38
CA PHE A 230 5.75 -12.44 -13.09
C PHE A 230 5.61 -10.95 -12.74
N VAL A 231 5.69 -10.59 -11.45
CA VAL A 231 5.66 -9.17 -11.02
C VAL A 231 6.78 -8.36 -11.69
N HIS A 232 8.00 -8.90 -11.68
CA HIS A 232 9.17 -8.28 -12.30
C HIS A 232 8.96 -8.08 -13.81
N SER A 233 8.37 -9.05 -14.49
CA SER A 233 8.08 -8.97 -15.94
C SER A 233 7.02 -7.90 -16.27
N MET A 234 5.97 -7.79 -15.46
CA MET A 234 4.94 -6.76 -15.64
C MET A 234 5.50 -5.35 -15.41
N LEU A 235 6.36 -5.17 -14.39
CA LEU A 235 7.07 -3.91 -14.17
C LEU A 235 8.04 -3.59 -15.31
N ALA A 236 8.68 -4.60 -15.91
CA ALA A 236 9.51 -4.42 -17.10
C ALA A 236 8.69 -3.91 -18.29
N LYS A 237 7.54 -4.54 -18.56
CA LYS A 237 6.61 -4.16 -19.65
C LYS A 237 6.11 -2.73 -19.49
N ALA A 238 5.65 -2.35 -18.29
CA ALA A 238 5.26 -0.95 -18.02
C ALA A 238 6.47 0.01 -18.11
N GLY A 239 7.64 -0.46 -17.70
CA GLY A 239 8.92 0.27 -17.73
C GLY A 239 9.38 0.70 -19.12
N GLU A 240 8.86 0.10 -20.19
CA GLU A 240 9.15 0.49 -21.57
C GLU A 240 8.75 1.95 -21.87
N ARG A 241 7.67 2.42 -21.23
CA ARG A 241 7.12 3.77 -21.43
C ARG A 241 7.00 4.57 -20.12
N MET A 242 7.12 3.93 -18.96
CA MET A 242 7.03 4.57 -17.65
C MET A 242 8.36 4.43 -16.88
N PRO A 243 9.22 5.47 -16.82
CA PRO A 243 10.49 5.41 -16.11
C PRO A 243 10.37 5.01 -14.62
N LEU A 244 9.27 5.39 -13.97
CA LEU A 244 8.99 5.00 -12.59
C LEU A 244 8.83 3.48 -12.45
N ALA A 245 8.12 2.83 -13.38
CA ALA A 245 7.93 1.37 -13.36
C ALA A 245 9.26 0.63 -13.52
N TYR A 246 10.16 1.14 -14.36
CA TYR A 246 11.51 0.60 -14.49
C TYR A 246 12.31 0.70 -13.18
N ARG A 247 12.23 1.83 -12.47
CA ARG A 247 12.88 1.96 -11.15
C ARG A 247 12.30 0.95 -10.16
N TYR A 248 10.99 0.77 -10.16
CA TYR A 248 10.35 -0.23 -9.31
C TYR A 248 10.71 -1.67 -9.68
N LYS A 249 10.94 -1.98 -10.96
CA LYS A 249 11.51 -3.25 -11.41
C LYS A 249 12.86 -3.50 -10.73
N GLN A 250 13.77 -2.52 -10.83
CA GLN A 250 15.11 -2.61 -10.23
C GLN A 250 15.04 -2.73 -8.71
N MET A 251 14.12 -2.02 -8.05
CA MET A 251 13.93 -2.17 -6.60
C MET A 251 13.49 -3.58 -6.20
N VAL A 252 12.59 -4.22 -6.95
CA VAL A 252 12.18 -5.62 -6.67
C VAL A 252 13.37 -6.56 -6.87
N TYR A 253 14.13 -6.38 -7.95
CA TYR A 253 15.36 -7.14 -8.23
C TYR A 253 16.36 -7.04 -7.07
N GLU A 254 16.70 -5.82 -6.65
CA GLU A 254 17.69 -5.57 -5.58
C GLU A 254 17.20 -6.13 -4.24
N ILE A 255 15.92 -5.98 -3.92
CA ILE A 255 15.37 -6.52 -2.68
C ILE A 255 15.39 -8.05 -2.70
N LEU A 256 15.08 -8.69 -3.84
CA LEU A 256 15.19 -10.14 -3.99
C LEU A 256 16.63 -10.62 -3.80
N LEU A 257 17.59 -9.96 -4.46
CA LEU A 257 19.01 -10.26 -4.38
C LEU A 257 19.52 -10.19 -2.93
N ASN A 258 19.24 -9.07 -2.26
CA ASN A 258 19.76 -8.80 -0.92
C ASN A 258 19.07 -9.63 0.17
N THR A 259 17.82 -10.06 -0.07
CA THR A 259 17.03 -10.80 0.93
C THR A 259 17.18 -12.31 0.80
N CYS A 260 17.12 -12.83 -0.43
CA CYS A 260 17.05 -14.28 -0.68
C CYS A 260 18.34 -14.86 -1.29
N GLY A 261 19.17 -14.06 -1.96
CA GLY A 261 20.40 -14.51 -2.60
C GLY A 261 20.37 -14.43 -4.14
N ARG A 262 21.53 -14.69 -4.76
CA ARG A 262 21.75 -14.55 -6.22
C ARG A 262 20.98 -15.61 -7.02
N GLU A 263 20.85 -16.80 -6.48
CA GLU A 263 20.18 -17.94 -7.10
C GLU A 263 18.71 -17.67 -7.45
N TYR A 264 18.02 -16.84 -6.66
CA TYR A 264 16.62 -16.48 -6.91
C TYR A 264 16.46 -15.37 -7.96
N VAL A 265 17.53 -14.65 -8.26
CA VAL A 265 17.52 -13.55 -9.21
C VAL A 265 17.86 -14.03 -10.62
N GLN A 266 18.68 -15.08 -10.73
CA GLN A 266 19.02 -15.72 -12.01
C GLN A 266 17.80 -16.29 -12.74
N SER A 267 16.74 -16.63 -12.01
CA SER A 267 15.47 -17.09 -12.59
C SER A 267 14.58 -15.97 -13.12
N LEU A 268 14.91 -14.70 -12.82
CA LEU A 268 14.13 -13.59 -13.35
C LEU A 268 14.36 -13.50 -14.85
N PRO A 269 13.30 -13.30 -15.66
CA PRO A 269 13.45 -13.12 -17.09
C PRO A 269 14.41 -11.97 -17.39
N GLU A 270 15.33 -12.16 -18.34
CA GLU A 270 16.16 -11.11 -18.92
C GLU A 270 15.31 -10.14 -19.77
N ASN A 271 14.32 -9.51 -19.14
CA ASN A 271 13.48 -8.52 -19.79
C ASN A 271 14.24 -7.18 -19.73
N SER A 272 15.19 -7.05 -20.65
CA SER A 272 15.92 -5.82 -20.92
C SER A 272 15.15 -4.98 -21.93
N TYR A 273 14.52 -3.91 -21.46
CA TYR A 273 14.01 -2.86 -22.35
C TYR A 273 14.45 -1.49 -21.85
N HIS A 274 15.73 -1.18 -22.09
CA HIS A 274 16.09 0.19 -22.43
C HIS A 274 16.38 0.24 -23.92
N ARG A 275 15.61 1.10 -24.61
CA ARG A 275 16.10 1.87 -25.75
C ARG A 275 17.47 2.43 -25.34
N GLY A 276 18.53 2.06 -26.06
CA GLY A 276 19.93 2.22 -25.61
C GLY A 276 20.39 3.64 -25.30
N GLY A 277 20.05 4.16 -24.12
CA GLY A 277 20.43 5.52 -23.72
C GLY A 277 20.26 5.88 -22.24
N PHE A 278 19.77 4.98 -21.37
CA PHE A 278 19.78 5.26 -19.93
C PHE A 278 21.08 4.75 -19.33
N THR A 279 22.04 5.65 -19.11
CA THR A 279 23.20 5.39 -18.27
C THR A 279 22.74 5.38 -16.80
N PRO A 280 22.88 4.26 -16.08
CA PRO A 280 22.67 4.27 -14.64
C PRO A 280 23.63 5.29 -14.00
N PRO A 281 23.22 6.01 -12.94
CA PRO A 281 24.14 6.89 -12.23
C PRO A 281 25.35 6.09 -11.73
N PRO A 282 26.56 6.68 -11.75
CA PRO A 282 27.79 5.95 -11.43
C PRO A 282 27.76 5.40 -10.00
N SER A 283 28.35 4.21 -9.84
CA SER A 283 28.42 3.41 -8.60
C SER A 283 29.05 4.12 -7.39
N ASN A 284 29.59 5.32 -7.60
CA ASN A 284 30.26 6.15 -6.58
C ASN A 284 29.35 7.26 -6.03
N ALA A 285 28.09 7.33 -6.45
CA ALA A 285 27.12 8.11 -5.70
C ALA A 285 26.97 7.43 -4.32
N SER A 286 27.53 8.05 -3.29
CA SER A 286 27.41 7.62 -1.90
C SER A 286 25.93 7.68 -1.49
N TYR A 287 25.19 6.64 -1.81
CA TYR A 287 23.88 6.36 -1.23
C TYR A 287 24.13 5.77 0.14
N ASP A 288 23.78 6.54 1.16
CA ASP A 288 23.87 6.15 2.56
C ASP A 288 23.12 4.81 2.78
N GLN A 289 23.88 3.74 3.06
CA GLN A 289 23.39 2.37 3.18
C GLN A 289 22.45 2.14 4.38
N THR A 290 22.18 3.18 5.17
CA THR A 290 21.27 3.14 6.31
C THR A 290 19.78 3.13 5.94
N THR A 291 19.41 3.26 4.66
CA THR A 291 18.00 3.30 4.21
C THR A 291 17.41 1.95 3.77
N TYR A 292 18.21 0.89 3.64
CA TYR A 292 17.74 -0.40 3.09
C TYR A 292 16.80 -1.19 4.01
N SER A 293 16.67 -0.80 5.28
CA SER A 293 15.75 -1.39 6.27
C SER A 293 14.52 -0.53 6.56
N ALA A 294 14.37 0.64 5.91
CA ALA A 294 13.23 1.51 6.17
C ALA A 294 11.93 0.90 5.60
N PRO A 295 10.84 0.78 6.39
CA PRO A 295 9.51 0.59 5.82
C PRO A 295 9.22 1.70 4.81
N VAL A 296 8.37 1.41 3.82
CA VAL A 296 8.07 2.33 2.69
C VAL A 296 7.72 3.74 3.16
N PHE A 297 7.20 3.84 4.38
CA PHE A 297 7.15 5.06 5.17
C PHE A 297 7.50 4.73 6.62
N ALA A 298 8.71 5.09 7.06
CA ALA A 298 9.08 5.14 8.47
C ALA A 298 9.12 6.62 8.89
N PRO A 299 8.52 7.02 10.03
CA PRO A 299 8.98 8.22 10.71
C PRO A 299 10.40 7.95 11.21
N ALA A 300 11.31 8.91 11.01
CA ALA A 300 12.69 8.80 11.47
C ALA A 300 12.73 8.37 12.95
N ALA A 301 13.36 7.23 13.22
CA ALA A 301 13.67 6.82 14.58
C ALA A 301 14.78 7.75 15.09
N TYR A 302 14.40 8.82 15.79
CA TYR A 302 15.34 9.58 16.59
C TYR A 302 15.69 8.76 17.82
N THR A 303 16.83 8.08 17.79
CA THR A 303 17.51 7.64 19.00
C THR A 303 17.98 8.87 19.75
N MET A 304 17.33 9.23 20.86
CA MET A 304 17.91 10.17 21.81
C MET A 304 19.15 9.51 22.40
N SER A 305 20.34 10.01 22.03
CA SER A 305 21.51 9.77 22.84
C SER A 305 21.28 10.46 24.18
N THR A 306 21.28 9.70 25.26
CA THR A 306 21.42 10.23 26.62
C THR A 306 22.75 10.96 26.71
N MET A 307 22.75 12.28 26.52
CA MET A 307 23.84 13.12 26.98
C MET A 307 23.72 13.22 28.50
N GLN A 308 24.78 12.78 29.17
CA GLN A 308 24.97 12.94 30.61
C GLN A 308 24.84 14.40 31.00
N ASP A 309 24.11 14.63 32.09
CA ASP A 309 24.06 15.90 32.80
C ASP A 309 25.47 16.40 33.11
N GLY A 310 25.74 17.62 32.67
CA GLY A 310 26.96 18.36 32.91
C GLY A 310 26.67 19.85 32.72
N ASP A 311 26.08 20.43 33.77
CA ASP A 311 26.27 21.79 34.28
C ASP A 311 26.37 22.95 33.25
N GLY A 312 25.37 23.85 33.23
CA GLY A 312 25.47 25.04 32.39
C GLY A 312 24.20 25.89 32.26
N MET A 313 23.89 26.63 33.32
CA MET A 313 23.07 27.85 33.30
C MET A 313 23.39 28.76 32.10
N ALA A 314 22.40 29.13 31.27
CA ALA A 314 22.15 30.50 30.77
C ALA A 314 21.07 30.58 29.67
N ARG A 315 19.99 31.33 29.99
CA ARG A 315 19.26 32.35 29.20
C ARG A 315 19.42 32.33 27.65
N PHE A 316 18.30 32.38 26.92
CA PHE A 316 17.63 33.60 26.47
C PHE A 316 16.32 33.26 25.72
N LEU A 317 15.28 34.04 26.04
CA LEU A 317 14.02 34.35 25.32
C LEU A 317 13.42 33.31 24.36
#